data_AF-A0A7S4NJS8-F1
#
_entry.id   AF-A0A7S4NJS8-F1
#
_cell.length_a   1.000
_cell.length_b   1.000
_cell.length_c   1.000
_cell.angle_alpha   90.00
_cell.angle_beta   90.00
_cell.angle_gamma   90.00
#
_symmetry.space_group_name_H-M   'P 1'
#
loop_
_entity.id
_entity.type
_entity.pdbx_description
1 polymer ?
#
loop_
_entity_poly.entity_id
_entity_poly.type
_entity_poly.pdbx_seq_one_letter_code
_entity_poly.pdbx_strand_id
1 'polypeptide(L)'
;PTEAVETPAFNADPVDAEDVLSSLSVGAPNPQSFDADPATFSVETVGNYKVYKKLPGGAYDADTIFEATDANGRSYFLKNVESTVRLKGWTYPTTIHEAETGTTTAEVTVVTETSNCCKTGPGYVDYNGSTNSFVEWTVNVPQAGSYNLYLRYSLGSGSSLDRPLEMSVNGAVVQASLSLPNTGAWDNWVHSTP
;
A
#
# COMPACT_ATOMS: atom_id res chain seq x y z
N PRO A 1 6.18 -17.16 -15.79
CA PRO A 1 6.78 -15.93 -16.37
C PRO A 1 6.28 -14.73 -15.56
N THR A 2 7.09 -13.71 -15.31
CA THR A 2 6.63 -12.46 -14.70
C THR A 2 6.06 -11.52 -15.78
N GLU A 3 5.19 -10.60 -15.38
CA GLU A 3 4.74 -9.46 -16.18
C GLU A 3 4.75 -8.19 -15.34
N ALA A 4 5.06 -7.05 -15.97
CA ALA A 4 4.91 -5.75 -15.36
C ALA A 4 3.52 -5.20 -15.71
N VAL A 5 2.84 -4.64 -14.73
CA VAL A 5 1.58 -3.91 -14.87
C VAL A 5 1.85 -2.47 -14.47
N GLU A 6 1.49 -1.54 -15.34
CA GLU A 6 1.63 -0.10 -15.09
C GLU A 6 0.24 0.51 -14.90
N THR A 7 0.07 1.26 -13.81
CA THR A 7 -1.15 2.06 -13.54
C THR A 7 -0.77 3.50 -13.23
N PRO A 8 -1.62 4.50 -13.54
CA PRO A 8 -1.35 5.88 -13.19
C PRO A 8 -1.16 6.04 -11.67
N ALA A 9 -0.07 6.68 -11.25
CA ALA A 9 0.19 6.93 -9.83
C ALA A 9 -0.64 8.13 -9.33
N PHE A 10 -0.74 9.18 -10.14
CA PHE A 10 -1.52 10.37 -9.87
C PHE A 10 -2.71 10.47 -10.83
N ASN A 11 -3.89 10.81 -10.29
CA ASN A 11 -5.10 11.14 -11.05
C ASN A 11 -5.46 12.64 -10.97
N ALA A 12 -4.67 13.41 -10.22
CA ALA A 12 -4.80 14.84 -9.99
C ALA A 12 -3.41 15.42 -9.67
N ASP A 13 -3.32 16.74 -9.51
CA ASP A 13 -2.08 17.44 -9.18
C ASP A 13 -1.45 16.87 -7.87
N PRO A 14 -0.18 16.43 -7.90
CA PRO A 14 0.61 16.14 -6.72
C PRO A 14 0.75 17.35 -5.79
N VAL A 15 1.05 17.11 -4.51
CA VAL A 15 1.20 18.16 -3.50
C VAL A 15 2.32 19.14 -3.88
N ASP A 16 3.48 18.62 -4.29
CA ASP A 16 4.64 19.38 -4.73
C ASP A 16 5.63 18.49 -5.53
N ALA A 17 6.79 19.04 -5.88
CA ALA A 17 7.84 18.28 -6.56
C ALA A 17 8.41 17.12 -5.73
N GLU A 18 8.38 17.18 -4.39
CA GLU A 18 8.90 16.11 -3.55
C GLU A 18 7.93 14.91 -3.54
N ASP A 19 6.63 15.17 -3.57
CA ASP A 19 5.61 14.16 -3.78
C ASP A 19 5.81 13.41 -5.12
N VAL A 20 6.14 14.14 -6.18
CA VAL A 20 6.52 13.54 -7.48
C VAL A 20 7.77 12.65 -7.36
N LEU A 21 8.84 13.17 -6.74
CA LEU A 21 10.14 12.47 -6.64
C LEU A 21 10.08 11.24 -5.72
N SER A 22 9.22 11.27 -4.70
CA SER A 22 9.05 10.16 -3.76
C SER A 22 8.07 9.10 -4.26
N SER A 23 7.09 9.48 -5.09
CA SER A 23 6.06 8.57 -5.61
C SER A 23 6.42 7.90 -6.94
N LEU A 24 7.25 8.54 -7.79
CA LEU A 24 7.58 8.03 -9.12
C LEU A 24 9.04 7.56 -9.23
N SER A 25 9.24 6.44 -9.91
CA SER A 25 10.57 5.85 -10.11
C SER A 25 10.92 5.59 -11.57
N VAL A 26 9.96 5.70 -12.50
CA VAL A 26 10.18 5.40 -13.91
C VAL A 26 10.55 6.66 -14.66
N GLY A 27 11.78 6.71 -15.17
CA GLY A 27 12.25 7.82 -15.99
C GLY A 27 11.54 7.92 -17.34
N ALA A 28 11.46 9.13 -17.88
CA ALA A 28 10.92 9.43 -19.19
C ALA A 28 11.87 10.35 -19.99
N PRO A 29 11.85 10.29 -21.33
CA PRO A 29 12.50 11.32 -22.13
C PRO A 29 11.74 12.66 -21.99
N ASN A 30 12.44 13.78 -22.13
CA ASN A 30 11.82 15.10 -22.18
C ASN A 30 10.86 15.18 -23.39
N PRO A 31 9.54 15.36 -23.19
CA PRO A 31 8.56 15.41 -24.29
C PRO A 31 8.91 16.40 -25.39
N GLN A 32 9.31 17.61 -25.00
CA GLN A 32 9.65 18.70 -25.92
C GLN A 32 10.86 18.40 -26.82
N SER A 33 11.66 17.39 -26.49
CA SER A 33 12.80 17.00 -27.33
C SER A 33 12.40 16.18 -28.55
N PHE A 34 11.21 15.58 -28.56
CA PHE A 34 10.75 14.69 -29.64
C PHE A 34 9.37 15.05 -30.19
N ASP A 35 8.52 15.68 -29.38
CA ASP A 35 7.26 16.27 -29.82
C ASP A 35 7.16 17.65 -29.20
N ALA A 36 7.05 18.69 -30.04
CA ALA A 36 6.94 20.09 -29.60
C ALA A 36 5.60 20.71 -30.04
N ASP A 37 4.69 19.91 -30.61
CA ASP A 37 3.39 20.38 -31.07
C ASP A 37 2.43 20.58 -29.87
N PRO A 38 1.99 21.82 -29.59
CA PRO A 38 1.05 22.09 -28.51
C PRO A 38 -0.34 21.47 -28.75
N ALA A 39 -0.61 20.92 -29.93
CA ALA A 39 -1.83 20.15 -30.20
C ALA A 39 -1.74 18.69 -29.71
N THR A 40 -0.54 18.14 -29.53
CA THR A 40 -0.29 16.74 -29.14
C THR A 40 0.18 16.60 -27.70
N PHE A 41 0.54 17.69 -27.02
CA PHE A 41 0.70 17.70 -25.57
C PHE A 41 0.59 19.13 -24.99
N SER A 42 0.19 19.24 -23.73
CA SER A 42 0.28 20.49 -22.97
C SER A 42 1.38 20.42 -21.92
N VAL A 43 1.96 21.59 -21.60
CA VAL A 43 2.87 21.78 -20.47
C VAL A 43 2.24 22.75 -19.50
N GLU A 44 2.09 22.32 -18.24
CA GLU A 44 1.53 23.12 -17.15
C GLU A 44 2.56 23.22 -16.04
N THR A 45 2.87 24.43 -15.58
CA THR A 45 3.70 24.62 -14.38
C THR A 45 2.79 24.66 -13.16
N VAL A 46 3.01 23.76 -12.21
CA VAL A 46 2.24 23.64 -10.97
C VAL A 46 3.21 23.78 -9.80
N GLY A 47 3.18 24.93 -9.13
CA GLY A 47 4.12 25.23 -8.06
C GLY A 47 5.58 25.16 -8.53
N ASN A 48 6.32 24.15 -8.06
CA ASN A 48 7.74 23.92 -8.33
C ASN A 48 8.03 22.73 -9.27
N TYR A 49 7.01 22.15 -9.91
CA TYR A 49 7.15 21.11 -10.93
C TYR A 49 6.38 21.48 -12.22
N LYS A 50 6.62 20.72 -13.29
CA LYS A 50 5.82 20.81 -14.51
C LYS A 50 5.17 19.48 -14.85
N VAL A 51 4.03 19.55 -15.54
CA VAL A 51 3.24 18.42 -15.99
C VAL A 51 3.11 18.47 -17.50
N TYR A 52 3.38 17.34 -18.14
CA TYR A 52 3.27 17.14 -19.58
C TYR A 52 2.14 16.14 -19.85
N LYS A 53 1.03 16.59 -20.44
CA LYS A 53 -0.16 15.77 -20.72
C LYS A 53 -0.31 15.56 -22.22
N LYS A 54 -0.59 14.33 -22.66
CA LYS A 54 -0.70 13.93 -24.09
C LYS A 54 -1.82 14.61 -24.89
N LEU A 55 -2.71 15.34 -24.24
CA LEU A 55 -3.69 16.19 -24.90
C LEU A 55 -3.87 17.44 -24.05
N PRO A 56 -4.02 18.63 -24.67
CA PRO A 56 -4.39 19.83 -23.94
C PRO A 56 -5.70 19.63 -23.15
N GLY A 57 -5.65 19.84 -21.84
CA GLY A 57 -6.79 19.59 -20.94
C GLY A 57 -7.11 18.11 -20.71
N GLY A 58 -6.22 17.19 -21.11
CA GLY A 58 -6.33 15.77 -20.82
C GLY A 58 -6.33 15.46 -19.32
N ALA A 59 -6.89 14.31 -18.96
CA ALA A 59 -6.75 13.78 -17.60
C ALA A 59 -5.31 13.32 -17.34
N TYR A 60 -4.95 13.21 -16.06
CA TYR A 60 -3.74 12.49 -15.68
C TYR A 60 -3.91 11.02 -16.03
N ASP A 61 -2.95 10.47 -16.76
CA ASP A 61 -2.92 9.09 -17.21
C ASP A 61 -1.49 8.54 -17.18
N ALA A 62 -1.31 7.29 -17.64
CA ALA A 62 -0.02 6.63 -17.66
C ALA A 62 0.98 7.25 -18.65
N ASP A 63 0.50 8.06 -19.61
CA ASP A 63 1.35 8.76 -20.58
C ASP A 63 1.76 10.16 -20.07
N THR A 64 1.20 10.61 -18.94
CA THR A 64 1.58 11.88 -18.30
C THR A 64 3.01 11.82 -17.80
N ILE A 65 3.79 12.89 -18.05
CA ILE A 65 5.17 13.00 -17.60
C ILE A 65 5.29 14.20 -16.67
N PHE A 66 5.99 14.04 -15.56
CA PHE A 66 6.32 15.11 -14.63
C PHE A 66 7.78 15.51 -14.78
N GLU A 67 8.05 16.82 -14.80
CA GLU A 67 9.39 17.38 -14.60
C GLU A 67 9.48 17.92 -13.17
N ALA A 68 10.24 17.25 -12.32
CA ALA A 68 10.49 17.65 -10.93
C ALA A 68 11.98 17.92 -10.72
N THR A 69 12.30 18.89 -9.86
CA THR A 69 13.69 19.26 -9.55
C THR A 69 14.01 18.92 -8.09
N ASP A 70 15.10 18.20 -7.86
CA ASP A 70 15.54 17.86 -6.50
C ASP A 70 16.17 19.06 -5.76
N ALA A 71 16.44 18.88 -4.47
CA ALA A 71 17.06 19.91 -3.63
C ALA A 71 18.46 20.37 -4.12
N ASN A 72 19.12 19.60 -4.99
CA ASN A 72 20.40 19.96 -5.59
C ASN A 72 20.26 20.67 -6.94
N GLY A 73 19.03 20.93 -7.40
CA GLY A 73 18.75 21.59 -8.67
C GLY A 73 18.78 20.66 -9.88
N ARG A 74 18.75 19.34 -9.69
CA ARG A 74 18.74 18.37 -10.79
C ARG A 74 17.31 18.05 -11.19
N SER A 75 17.01 18.20 -12.49
CA SER A 75 15.70 17.89 -13.07
C SER A 75 15.57 16.41 -13.43
N TYR A 76 14.39 15.86 -13.17
CA TYR A 76 13.99 14.50 -13.51
C TYR A 76 12.69 14.55 -14.31
N PHE A 77 12.65 13.80 -15.41
CA PHE A 77 11.43 13.54 -16.17
C PHE A 77 10.94 12.16 -15.77
N LEU A 78 9.75 12.07 -15.19
CA LEU A 78 9.21 10.84 -14.58
C LEU A 78 7.84 10.53 -15.19
N LYS A 79 7.65 9.29 -15.62
CA LYS A 79 6.37 8.79 -16.13
C LYS A 79 5.42 8.62 -14.95
N ASN A 80 4.17 9.04 -15.11
CA ASN A 80 3.11 8.91 -14.12
C ASN A 80 2.63 7.45 -14.01
N VAL A 81 3.53 6.53 -13.63
CA VAL A 81 3.20 5.12 -13.48
C VAL A 81 3.75 4.54 -12.19
N GLU A 82 2.90 3.78 -11.53
CA GLU A 82 3.29 2.78 -10.55
C GLU A 82 3.44 1.44 -11.28
N SER A 83 4.63 0.85 -11.22
CA SER A 83 4.94 -0.44 -11.85
C SER A 83 4.86 -1.56 -10.82
N THR A 84 3.92 -2.48 -11.00
CA THR A 84 3.85 -3.72 -10.22
C THR A 84 4.37 -4.88 -11.05
N VAL A 85 5.32 -5.65 -10.52
CA VAL A 85 5.73 -6.93 -11.12
C VAL A 85 4.89 -8.04 -10.51
N ARG A 86 4.16 -8.79 -11.35
CA ARG A 86 3.38 -9.95 -10.93
C ARG A 86 3.76 -11.20 -11.71
N LEU A 87 3.44 -12.37 -11.17
CA LEU A 87 3.53 -13.62 -11.93
C LEU A 87 2.38 -13.65 -12.93
N LYS A 88 2.71 -13.78 -14.22
CA LYS A 88 1.74 -13.85 -15.31
C LYS A 88 0.78 -15.02 -15.07
N GLY A 89 -0.51 -14.72 -15.04
CA GLY A 89 -1.59 -15.68 -14.75
C GLY A 89 -1.93 -15.81 -13.26
N TRP A 90 -1.22 -15.13 -12.36
CA TRP A 90 -1.61 -15.01 -10.96
C TRP A 90 -2.51 -13.77 -10.83
N THR A 91 -3.82 -13.97 -11.01
CA THR A 91 -4.80 -12.89 -11.14
C THR A 91 -5.23 -12.25 -9.82
N TYR A 92 -4.77 -12.77 -8.69
CA TYR A 92 -5.15 -12.26 -7.36
C TYR A 92 -3.91 -12.17 -6.47
N PRO A 93 -3.17 -11.05 -6.50
CA PRO A 93 -2.09 -10.83 -5.55
C PRO A 93 -2.64 -10.80 -4.13
N THR A 94 -1.79 -11.09 -3.15
CA THR A 94 -2.16 -10.98 -1.73
C THR A 94 -2.63 -9.55 -1.45
N THR A 95 -3.86 -9.40 -0.97
CA THR A 95 -4.38 -8.14 -0.46
C THR A 95 -4.12 -8.07 1.04
N ILE A 96 -3.54 -6.95 1.50
CA ILE A 96 -3.30 -6.69 2.92
C ILE A 96 -4.43 -5.81 3.44
N HIS A 97 -5.06 -6.22 4.53
CA HIS A 97 -6.00 -5.42 5.28
C HIS A 97 -5.34 -5.01 6.59
N GLU A 98 -4.92 -3.75 6.68
CA GLU A 98 -4.20 -3.24 7.85
C GLU A 98 -5.11 -3.22 9.08
N ALA A 99 -4.59 -3.66 10.22
CA ALA A 99 -5.40 -3.84 11.43
C ALA A 99 -5.91 -2.50 11.98
N GLU A 100 -5.10 -1.45 11.89
CA GLU A 100 -5.43 -0.08 12.32
C GLU A 100 -6.56 0.56 11.51
N THR A 101 -6.95 -0.02 10.37
CA THR A 101 -8.07 0.43 9.54
C THR A 101 -9.35 -0.38 9.78
N GLY A 102 -9.26 -1.47 10.56
CA GLY A 102 -10.39 -2.32 10.90
C GLY A 102 -11.33 -1.70 11.93
N THR A 103 -12.56 -2.19 11.98
CA THR A 103 -13.48 -1.89 13.08
C THR A 103 -13.02 -2.64 14.33
N THR A 104 -12.94 -1.94 15.45
CA THR A 104 -12.36 -2.45 16.69
C THR A 104 -13.30 -2.26 17.88
N THR A 105 -13.11 -3.06 18.92
CA THR A 105 -13.76 -2.78 20.21
C THR A 105 -13.03 -1.67 20.97
N ALA A 106 -13.63 -1.15 22.06
CA ALA A 106 -13.05 -0.03 22.80
C ALA A 106 -11.81 -0.41 23.63
N GLU A 107 -11.58 -1.71 23.87
CA GLU A 107 -10.52 -2.22 24.74
C GLU A 107 -9.18 -2.43 24.02
N VAL A 108 -9.18 -2.43 22.69
CA VAL A 108 -7.94 -2.47 21.91
C VAL A 108 -7.41 -1.07 21.65
N THR A 109 -6.09 -0.95 21.53
CA THR A 109 -5.44 0.31 21.17
C THR A 109 -5.00 0.25 19.71
N VAL A 110 -5.39 1.22 18.91
CA VAL A 110 -4.80 1.45 17.59
C VAL A 110 -3.52 2.28 17.77
N VAL A 111 -2.36 1.68 17.48
CA VAL A 111 -1.06 2.33 17.61
C VAL A 111 -0.57 2.75 16.23
N THR A 112 -0.26 4.03 16.06
CA THR A 112 0.39 4.57 14.85
C THR A 112 1.81 4.97 15.20
N GLU A 113 2.82 4.40 14.53
CA GLU A 113 4.22 4.74 14.78
C GLU A 113 5.13 4.41 13.61
N THR A 114 6.31 5.04 13.55
CA THR A 114 7.32 4.78 12.51
C THR A 114 8.46 3.88 12.98
N SER A 115 8.56 3.62 14.29
CA SER A 115 9.73 3.00 14.93
C SER A 115 9.67 1.49 15.14
N ASN A 116 8.49 0.90 15.34
CA ASN A 116 8.41 -0.56 15.40
C ASN A 116 8.67 -1.13 14.00
N CYS A 117 9.87 -1.68 13.80
CA CYS A 117 10.29 -2.20 12.50
C CYS A 117 9.28 -3.21 12.01
N CYS A 118 9.18 -3.25 10.69
CA CYS A 118 8.80 -4.42 9.97
C CYS A 118 7.28 -4.69 9.99
N LYS A 119 6.44 -3.87 10.63
CA LYS A 119 4.97 -3.83 10.35
C LYS A 119 4.68 -3.34 8.93
N THR A 120 3.48 -3.65 8.44
CA THR A 120 2.94 -3.03 7.22
C THR A 120 2.12 -1.80 7.63
N GLY A 121 1.94 -0.85 6.70
CA GLY A 121 1.14 0.34 6.99
C GLY A 121 1.70 1.26 8.08
N PRO A 122 0.90 2.26 8.50
CA PRO A 122 1.29 3.23 9.51
C PRO A 122 1.28 2.69 10.96
N GLY A 123 0.69 1.53 11.22
CA GLY A 123 0.38 1.11 12.59
C GLY A 123 0.10 -0.38 12.81
N TYR A 124 -0.51 -0.65 13.96
CA TYR A 124 -1.02 -1.96 14.36
C TYR A 124 -2.11 -1.82 15.43
N VAL A 125 -2.80 -2.92 15.73
CA VAL A 125 -3.71 -3.02 16.88
C VAL A 125 -3.06 -3.80 18.01
N ASP A 126 -3.03 -3.21 19.21
CA ASP A 126 -2.67 -3.89 20.45
C ASP A 126 -3.95 -4.27 21.20
N TYR A 127 -4.13 -5.57 21.46
CA TYR A 127 -5.27 -6.09 22.22
C TYR A 127 -5.19 -5.76 23.72
N ASN A 128 -4.07 -5.24 24.23
CA ASN A 128 -3.82 -4.94 25.65
C ASN A 128 -4.04 -6.14 26.61
N GLY A 129 -4.08 -7.37 26.09
CA GLY A 129 -4.45 -8.56 26.85
C GLY A 129 -5.94 -8.64 27.24
N SER A 130 -6.81 -7.84 26.61
CA SER A 130 -8.26 -7.88 26.81
C SER A 130 -8.88 -9.15 26.22
N THR A 131 -9.91 -9.68 26.91
CA THR A 131 -10.77 -10.75 26.40
C THR A 131 -12.01 -10.17 25.74
N ASN A 132 -12.61 -10.89 24.79
CA ASN A 132 -13.81 -10.46 24.02
C ASN A 132 -13.60 -9.20 23.17
N SER A 133 -12.35 -8.90 22.81
CA SER A 133 -12.00 -7.83 21.89
C SER A 133 -11.80 -8.38 20.48
N PHE A 134 -12.02 -7.56 19.46
CA PHE A 134 -11.86 -7.97 18.07
C PHE A 134 -11.32 -6.86 17.18
N VAL A 135 -10.80 -7.28 16.02
CA VAL A 135 -10.64 -6.46 14.83
C VAL A 135 -11.47 -7.09 13.71
N GLU A 136 -12.29 -6.30 13.04
CA GLU A 136 -13.18 -6.72 11.96
C GLU A 136 -12.92 -5.92 10.69
N TRP A 137 -12.95 -6.60 9.55
CA TRP A 137 -12.78 -6.00 8.23
C TRP A 137 -13.93 -6.37 7.30
N THR A 138 -14.31 -5.44 6.44
CA THR A 138 -15.11 -5.75 5.24
C THR A 138 -14.15 -6.06 4.08
N VAL A 139 -14.12 -7.32 3.64
CA VAL A 139 -13.24 -7.78 2.55
C VAL A 139 -14.05 -7.99 1.28
N ASN A 140 -13.67 -7.29 0.21
CA ASN A 140 -14.26 -7.49 -1.12
C ASN A 140 -13.38 -8.44 -1.94
N VAL A 141 -13.92 -9.61 -2.28
CA VAL A 141 -13.21 -10.58 -3.13
C VAL A 141 -13.62 -10.43 -4.59
N PRO A 142 -12.67 -10.46 -5.55
CA PRO A 142 -12.94 -10.22 -6.96
C PRO A 142 -13.61 -11.40 -7.68
N GLN A 143 -13.54 -12.60 -7.12
CA GLN A 143 -14.15 -13.81 -7.68
C GLN A 143 -14.60 -14.75 -6.55
N ALA A 144 -15.66 -15.53 -6.77
CA ALA A 144 -15.99 -16.63 -5.86
C ALA A 144 -14.91 -17.71 -5.90
N GLY A 145 -14.45 -18.17 -4.73
CA GLY A 145 -13.42 -19.21 -4.63
C GLY A 145 -12.90 -19.39 -3.21
N SER A 146 -11.90 -20.25 -3.06
CA SER A 146 -11.16 -20.43 -1.81
C SER A 146 -10.04 -19.42 -1.71
N TYR A 147 -9.90 -18.81 -0.53
CA TYR A 147 -8.88 -17.82 -0.22
C TYR A 147 -8.07 -18.30 0.98
N ASN A 148 -6.75 -18.07 0.94
CA ASN A 148 -5.89 -18.30 2.10
C ASN A 148 -5.89 -17.02 2.94
N LEU A 149 -6.14 -17.17 4.24
CA LEU A 149 -6.05 -16.08 5.21
C LEU A 149 -4.75 -16.20 5.99
N TYR A 150 -4.10 -15.06 6.20
CA TYR A 150 -2.89 -14.97 7.02
C TYR A 150 -3.10 -13.85 8.03
N LEU A 151 -3.01 -14.16 9.31
CA LEU A 151 -2.98 -13.15 10.36
C LEU A 151 -1.52 -12.84 10.67
N ARG A 152 -1.12 -11.59 10.44
CA ARG A 152 0.20 -11.12 10.80
C ARG A 152 0.19 -10.54 12.21
N TYR A 153 1.09 -11.00 13.08
CA TYR A 153 1.11 -10.61 14.48
C TYR A 153 2.53 -10.60 15.07
N SER A 154 2.67 -9.93 16.22
CA SER A 154 3.86 -9.98 17.07
C SER A 154 3.43 -10.27 18.51
N LEU A 155 4.23 -11.06 19.23
CA LEU A 155 4.02 -11.34 20.64
C LEU A 155 5.38 -11.41 21.35
N GLY A 156 5.76 -10.34 22.05
CA GLY A 156 7.11 -10.17 22.57
C GLY A 156 7.49 -11.06 23.77
N SER A 157 8.77 -10.99 24.12
CA SER A 157 9.48 -11.85 25.09
C SER A 157 8.91 -11.90 26.51
N GLY A 158 8.03 -10.96 26.89
CA GLY A 158 7.34 -10.97 28.19
C GLY A 158 6.16 -11.94 28.28
N SER A 159 5.67 -12.50 27.16
CA SER A 159 4.53 -13.42 27.12
C SER A 159 4.98 -14.86 26.89
N SER A 160 5.23 -15.65 27.93
CA SER A 160 5.62 -17.07 27.76
C SER A 160 4.51 -17.99 27.23
N LEU A 161 3.31 -17.44 26.96
CA LEU A 161 2.11 -18.20 26.61
C LEU A 161 1.62 -17.82 25.21
N ASP A 162 1.13 -18.84 24.51
CA ASP A 162 0.28 -18.71 23.32
C ASP A 162 -0.96 -17.85 23.64
N ARG A 163 -1.35 -16.98 22.72
CA ARG A 163 -2.52 -16.09 22.86
C ARG A 163 -3.50 -16.34 21.71
N PRO A 164 -4.25 -17.44 21.72
CA PRO A 164 -5.10 -17.78 20.60
C PRO A 164 -6.26 -16.80 20.43
N LEU A 165 -6.68 -16.61 19.18
CA LEU A 165 -7.87 -15.85 18.82
C LEU A 165 -8.90 -16.75 18.11
N GLU A 166 -10.18 -16.41 18.24
CA GLU A 166 -11.23 -16.97 17.38
C GLU A 166 -11.27 -16.18 16.06
N MET A 167 -11.41 -16.89 14.94
CA MET A 167 -11.64 -16.29 13.63
C MET A 167 -13.03 -16.68 13.12
N SER A 168 -13.80 -15.67 12.72
CA SER A 168 -15.09 -15.84 12.06
C SER A 168 -15.12 -15.14 10.71
N VAL A 169 -15.91 -15.68 9.78
CA VAL A 169 -16.16 -15.11 8.46
C VAL A 169 -17.67 -15.05 8.26
N ASN A 170 -18.19 -13.85 8.01
CA ASN A 170 -19.64 -13.60 7.85
C ASN A 170 -20.47 -14.17 9.01
N GLY A 171 -19.97 -14.04 10.25
CA GLY A 171 -20.62 -14.51 11.48
C GLY A 171 -20.50 -16.02 11.75
N ALA A 172 -19.84 -16.79 10.88
CA ALA A 172 -19.56 -18.20 11.11
C ALA A 172 -18.12 -18.39 11.61
N VAL A 173 -17.92 -19.09 12.73
CA VAL A 173 -16.58 -19.43 13.25
C VAL A 173 -15.91 -20.41 12.28
N VAL A 174 -14.78 -19.99 11.70
CA VAL A 174 -13.97 -20.80 10.79
C VAL A 174 -12.74 -21.40 11.47
N GLN A 175 -12.27 -20.76 12.55
CA GLN A 175 -11.20 -21.28 13.39
C GLN A 175 -11.45 -20.85 14.84
N ALA A 176 -11.80 -21.80 15.70
CA ALA A 176 -12.20 -21.50 17.08
C ALA A 176 -11.03 -21.09 17.99
N SER A 177 -9.80 -21.49 17.63
CA SER A 177 -8.60 -21.22 18.42
C SER A 177 -7.38 -21.18 17.50
N LEU A 178 -7.19 -20.07 16.79
CA LEU A 178 -6.00 -19.80 16.01
C LEU A 178 -4.83 -19.53 16.95
N SER A 179 -3.85 -20.44 16.99
CA SER A 179 -2.64 -20.32 17.82
C SER A 179 -1.78 -19.13 17.36
N LEU A 180 -1.37 -18.31 18.33
CA LEU A 180 -0.48 -17.15 18.18
C LEU A 180 0.66 -17.26 19.23
N PRO A 181 1.62 -18.19 19.03
CA PRO A 181 2.73 -18.37 19.93
C PRO A 181 3.63 -17.13 20.02
N ASN A 182 4.39 -17.02 21.12
CA ASN A 182 5.39 -15.99 21.32
C ASN A 182 6.35 -15.90 20.13
N THR A 183 6.55 -14.68 19.60
CA THR A 183 7.42 -14.41 18.44
C THR A 183 8.85 -14.01 18.84
N GLY A 184 9.13 -13.88 20.13
CA GLY A 184 10.44 -13.60 20.71
C GLY A 184 10.71 -12.12 20.95
N ALA A 185 10.10 -11.23 20.17
CA ALA A 185 10.24 -9.77 20.31
C ALA A 185 9.03 -9.03 19.70
N TRP A 186 8.76 -7.80 20.15
CA TRP A 186 7.65 -6.98 19.69
C TRP A 186 7.85 -6.37 18.29
N ASP A 187 9.08 -6.40 17.79
CA ASP A 187 9.47 -6.04 16.43
C ASP A 187 9.62 -7.27 15.52
N ASN A 188 9.44 -8.49 16.06
CA ASN A 188 9.42 -9.71 15.26
C ASN A 188 7.98 -10.10 14.89
N TRP A 189 7.62 -9.82 13.65
CA TRP A 189 6.30 -10.08 13.08
C TRP A 189 6.27 -11.36 12.26
N VAL A 190 5.35 -12.27 12.59
CA VAL A 190 5.16 -13.56 11.90
C VAL A 190 3.73 -13.69 11.38
N HIS A 191 3.48 -14.70 10.54
CA HIS A 191 2.14 -15.02 10.06
C HIS A 191 1.64 -16.31 10.72
N SER A 192 0.38 -16.31 11.16
CA SER A 192 -0.39 -17.50 11.50
C SER A 192 -1.49 -17.72 10.47
N THR A 193 -1.85 -18.98 10.24
CA THR A 193 -2.89 -19.39 9.28
C THR A 193 -3.95 -20.22 9.99
N PRO A 194 -5.25 -19.94 9.77
CA PRO A 194 -6.35 -20.74 10.30
C PRO A 194 -6.37 -22.17 9.77
#